data_AF-A0A972W950-F1
#
_entry.id   AF-A0A972W950-F1
#
_cell.length_a   1.000
_cell.length_b   1.000
_cell.length_c   1.000
_cell.angle_alpha   90.00
_cell.angle_beta   90.00
_cell.angle_gamma   90.00
#
_symmetry.space_group_name_H-M   'P 1'
#
loop_
_entity.id
_entity.type
_entity.pdbx_description
1 polymer ?
#
loop_
_entity_poly.entity_id
_entity_poly.type
_entity_poly.pdbx_seq_one_letter_code
_entity_poly.pdbx_strand_id
1 'polypeptide(L)'
;MVKKKVIKKKATKKTENNTDWHAFVTWCQERGLTAIPANPWTLSAYAHWVEPQLSHKDIVSAFKTIFRVHATKSRRRPDRDPLVISTLEKIAERAKEKKAPKDKAAPLFPDDDILKPGSPKKTKKTALKATPGKTGKRKVLPGLSASPKLVKKRKLKK
;
A
#
# COMPACT_ATOMS: atom_id res chain seq x y z
N MET A 1 52.91 -7.21 -15.44
CA MET A 1 51.80 -7.50 -16.38
C MET A 1 51.23 -8.88 -16.05
N VAL A 2 50.18 -8.97 -15.21
CA VAL A 2 49.61 -10.26 -14.77
C VAL A 2 48.42 -10.61 -15.67
N LYS A 3 48.55 -11.69 -16.45
CA LYS A 3 47.51 -12.19 -17.36
C LYS A 3 46.33 -12.74 -16.54
N LYS A 4 45.19 -12.05 -16.54
CA LYS A 4 43.92 -12.55 -15.99
C LYS A 4 43.44 -13.74 -16.83
N LYS A 5 43.47 -14.93 -16.24
CA LYS A 5 42.96 -16.17 -16.82
C LYS A 5 41.43 -16.11 -16.80
N VAL A 6 40.80 -15.95 -17.96
CA VAL A 6 39.34 -16.00 -18.11
C VAL A 6 38.89 -17.45 -17.98
N ILE A 7 38.33 -17.80 -16.83
CA ILE A 7 37.71 -19.10 -16.59
C ILE A 7 36.38 -19.13 -17.35
N LYS A 8 36.34 -19.82 -18.49
CA LYS A 8 35.09 -20.14 -19.21
C LYS A 8 34.20 -21.00 -18.31
N LYS A 9 33.07 -20.45 -17.86
CA LYS A 9 32.04 -21.22 -17.14
C LYS A 9 31.41 -22.23 -18.11
N LYS A 10 31.58 -23.52 -17.84
CA LYS A 10 30.89 -24.61 -18.54
C LYS A 10 29.40 -24.54 -18.22
N ALA A 11 28.55 -24.72 -19.23
CA ALA A 11 27.11 -24.82 -19.07
C ALA A 11 26.77 -26.10 -18.27
N THR A 12 26.46 -25.94 -17.00
CA THR A 12 25.92 -27.00 -16.16
C THR A 12 24.46 -27.25 -16.56
N LYS A 13 24.11 -28.53 -16.70
CA LYS A 13 22.76 -29.08 -16.90
C LYS A 13 21.72 -28.24 -16.15
N LYS A 14 20.68 -27.80 -16.85
CA LYS A 14 19.63 -26.86 -16.38
C LYS A 14 18.84 -27.52 -15.24
N THR A 15 19.38 -27.54 -14.03
CA THR A 15 18.60 -27.85 -12.83
C THR A 15 17.51 -26.80 -12.75
N GLU A 16 16.26 -27.23 -12.60
CA GLU A 16 15.16 -26.31 -12.33
C GLU A 16 15.47 -25.63 -11.00
N ASN A 17 16.09 -24.46 -11.07
CA ASN A 17 16.48 -23.69 -9.90
C ASN A 17 15.21 -23.18 -9.23
N ASN A 18 14.64 -23.98 -8.34
CA ASN A 18 13.49 -23.64 -7.50
C ASN A 18 13.92 -22.74 -6.32
N THR A 19 14.93 -21.89 -6.51
CA THR A 19 15.49 -21.00 -5.48
C THR A 19 14.41 -20.08 -4.91
N ASP A 20 13.56 -19.53 -5.78
CA ASP A 20 12.48 -18.62 -5.41
C ASP A 20 11.40 -19.31 -4.57
N TRP A 21 11.16 -20.59 -4.87
CA TRP A 21 10.26 -21.43 -4.08
C TRP A 21 10.84 -21.69 -2.69
N HIS A 22 12.11 -22.05 -2.59
CA HIS A 22 12.76 -22.27 -1.30
C HIS A 22 12.79 -21.00 -0.45
N ALA A 23 13.10 -19.84 -1.04
CA ALA A 23 13.05 -18.56 -0.35
C ALA A 23 11.65 -18.27 0.22
N PHE A 24 10.60 -18.53 -0.56
CA PHE A 24 9.21 -18.42 -0.10
C PHE A 24 8.90 -19.38 1.06
N VAL A 25 9.31 -20.64 0.97
CA VAL A 25 9.09 -21.63 2.03
C VAL A 25 9.80 -21.22 3.32
N THR A 26 11.05 -20.80 3.25
CA THR A 26 11.81 -20.32 4.41
C THR A 26 11.11 -19.12 5.05
N TRP A 27 10.69 -18.13 4.24
CA TRP A 27 9.94 -16.97 4.71
C TRP A 27 8.61 -17.35 5.38
N CYS A 28 7.90 -18.35 4.85
CA CYS A 28 6.69 -18.88 5.49
C CYS A 28 7.02 -19.53 6.84
N GLN A 29 8.05 -20.37 6.92
CA GLN A 29 8.45 -21.08 8.14
C GLN A 29 8.87 -20.13 9.26
N GLU A 30 9.66 -19.09 8.94
CA GLU A 30 10.07 -18.05 9.88
C GLU A 30 8.88 -17.31 10.51
N ARG A 31 7.74 -17.27 9.81
CA ARG A 31 6.52 -16.59 10.25
C ARG A 31 5.45 -17.54 10.79
N GLY A 32 5.74 -18.84 10.89
CA GLY A 32 4.78 -19.85 11.32
C GLY A 32 3.62 -20.07 10.33
N LEU A 33 3.83 -19.77 9.04
CA LEU A 33 2.84 -19.90 7.99
C LEU A 33 3.00 -21.21 7.23
N THR A 34 1.89 -21.76 6.76
CA THR A 34 1.87 -22.95 5.90
C THR A 34 2.17 -22.56 4.45
N ALA A 35 3.28 -23.07 3.91
CA ALA A 35 3.65 -22.80 2.52
C ALA A 35 2.74 -23.51 1.49
N ILE A 36 2.07 -24.61 1.86
CA ILE A 36 1.13 -25.34 0.99
C ILE A 36 -0.11 -25.80 1.79
N PRO A 37 -1.33 -25.55 1.28
CA PRO A 37 -1.66 -24.58 0.23
C PRO A 37 -1.48 -23.14 0.75
N ALA A 38 -0.70 -22.31 0.06
CA ALA A 38 -0.60 -20.90 0.44
C ALA A 38 -1.96 -20.22 0.32
N ASN A 39 -2.33 -19.47 1.37
CA ASN A 39 -3.48 -18.60 1.33
C ASN A 39 -3.15 -17.36 0.47
N PRO A 40 -4.05 -16.88 -0.41
CA PRO A 40 -3.81 -15.68 -1.22
C PRO A 40 -3.16 -14.50 -0.50
N TRP A 41 -3.58 -14.21 0.74
CA TRP A 41 -2.99 -13.10 1.50
C TRP A 41 -1.52 -13.34 1.86
N THR A 42 -1.08 -14.60 2.04
CA THR A 42 0.33 -14.93 2.34
C THR A 42 1.23 -14.61 1.15
N LEU A 43 0.73 -14.84 -0.07
CA LEU A 43 1.43 -14.51 -1.30
C LEU A 43 1.46 -13.01 -1.52
N SER A 44 0.36 -12.30 -1.26
CA SER A 44 0.35 -10.83 -1.29
C SER A 44 1.31 -10.23 -0.26
N ALA A 45 1.35 -10.78 0.95
CA ALA A 45 2.27 -10.34 2.00
C ALA A 45 3.73 -10.60 1.61
N TYR A 46 4.02 -11.76 1.00
CA TYR A 46 5.34 -12.06 0.46
C TYR A 46 5.71 -11.09 -0.67
N ALA A 47 4.77 -10.78 -1.58
CA ALA A 47 5.01 -9.83 -2.66
C ALA A 47 5.43 -8.46 -2.12
N HIS A 48 4.76 -7.96 -1.07
CA HIS A 48 5.10 -6.71 -0.41
C HIS A 48 6.45 -6.77 0.35
N TRP A 49 6.81 -7.91 0.92
CA TRP A 49 8.09 -8.08 1.60
C TRP A 49 9.28 -8.10 0.61
N VAL A 50 9.06 -8.65 -0.57
CA VAL A 50 10.05 -8.75 -1.65
C VAL A 50 10.17 -7.44 -2.45
N GLU A 51 9.09 -6.65 -2.52
CA GLU A 51 9.00 -5.41 -3.31
C GLU A 51 10.19 -4.42 -3.14
N PRO A 52 10.75 -4.19 -1.94
CA PRO A 52 11.89 -3.31 -1.76
C PRO A 52 13.22 -3.88 -2.28
N GLN A 53 13.33 -5.21 -2.39
CA GLN A 53 14.59 -5.92 -2.61
C GLN A 53 14.80 -6.31 -4.08
N LEU A 54 13.70 -6.57 -4.80
CA LEU A 54 13.71 -7.13 -6.15
C LEU A 54 12.97 -6.23 -7.13
N SER A 55 13.38 -6.29 -8.41
CA SER A 55 12.67 -5.56 -9.46
C SER A 55 11.31 -6.23 -9.74
N HIS A 56 10.34 -5.46 -10.22
CA HIS A 56 9.01 -6.01 -10.57
C HIS A 56 9.09 -7.20 -11.53
N LYS A 57 10.02 -7.19 -12.49
CA LYS A 57 10.22 -8.31 -13.43
C LYS A 57 10.63 -9.58 -12.70
N ASP A 58 11.54 -9.45 -11.74
CA ASP A 58 12.06 -10.58 -10.97
C ASP A 58 10.99 -11.14 -10.02
N ILE A 59 10.16 -10.26 -9.43
CA ILE A 59 8.98 -10.64 -8.64
C ILE A 59 8.04 -11.50 -9.48
N VAL A 60 7.71 -11.05 -10.70
CA VAL A 60 6.80 -11.81 -11.58
C VAL A 60 7.41 -13.18 -11.95
N SER A 61 8.71 -13.28 -12.21
CA SER A 61 9.35 -14.57 -12.45
C SER A 61 9.36 -15.48 -11.21
N ALA A 62 9.63 -14.93 -10.03
CA ALA A 62 9.60 -15.68 -8.78
C ALA A 62 8.20 -16.23 -8.50
N PHE A 63 7.17 -15.41 -8.70
CA PHE A 63 5.77 -15.82 -8.53
C PHE A 63 5.34 -16.87 -9.54
N LYS A 64 5.79 -16.81 -10.81
CA LYS A 64 5.57 -17.90 -11.78
C LYS A 64 6.15 -19.23 -11.30
N THR A 65 7.35 -19.22 -10.71
CA THR A 65 7.97 -20.42 -10.13
C THR A 65 7.17 -20.94 -8.94
N ILE A 66 6.75 -20.05 -8.04
CA ILE A 66 5.93 -20.39 -6.86
C ILE A 66 4.57 -20.97 -7.29
N PHE A 67 3.90 -20.38 -8.27
CA PHE A 67 2.62 -20.87 -8.79
C PHE A 67 2.74 -22.19 -9.52
N ARG A 68 3.83 -22.41 -10.25
CA ARG A 68 4.12 -23.71 -10.88
C ARG A 68 4.19 -24.81 -9.82
N VAL A 69 4.90 -24.58 -8.72
CA VAL A 69 5.00 -25.55 -7.61
C VAL A 69 3.67 -25.74 -6.88
N HIS A 70 2.89 -24.67 -6.72
CA HIS A 70 1.54 -24.79 -6.18
C HIS A 70 0.61 -25.62 -7.08
N ALA A 71 0.70 -25.45 -8.40
CA ALA A 71 -0.11 -26.20 -9.35
C ALA A 71 0.24 -27.70 -9.36
N THR A 72 1.49 -28.07 -9.07
CA THR A 72 1.90 -29.48 -8.97
C THR A 72 1.56 -30.11 -7.63
N LYS A 73 1.62 -29.36 -6.53
CA LYS A 73 1.44 -29.88 -5.17
C LYS A 73 0.05 -29.66 -4.56
N SER A 74 -0.77 -28.77 -5.12
CA SER A 74 -2.08 -28.42 -4.59
C SER A 74 -3.11 -28.27 -5.71
N ARG A 75 -4.36 -28.61 -5.40
CA ARG A 75 -5.50 -28.36 -6.30
C ARG A 75 -5.87 -26.89 -6.36
N ARG A 76 -5.57 -26.12 -5.30
CA ARG A 76 -5.90 -24.70 -5.19
C ARG A 76 -4.94 -23.89 -6.06
N ARG A 77 -5.48 -23.01 -6.89
CA ARG A 77 -4.71 -22.12 -7.78
C ARG A 77 -4.66 -20.70 -7.22
N PRO A 78 -3.66 -20.36 -6.39
CA PRO A 78 -3.57 -19.02 -5.81
C PRO A 78 -3.21 -17.93 -6.84
N ASP A 79 -2.72 -18.33 -8.02
CA ASP A 79 -2.44 -17.44 -9.17
C ASP A 79 -3.67 -16.66 -9.66
N ARG A 80 -4.85 -17.28 -9.60
CA ARG A 80 -6.10 -16.69 -10.10
C ARG A 80 -6.86 -15.90 -9.05
N ASP A 81 -6.31 -15.78 -7.84
CA ASP A 81 -7.00 -15.09 -6.78
C ASP A 81 -6.93 -13.56 -7.00
N PRO A 82 -8.06 -12.84 -6.91
CA PRO A 82 -8.11 -11.40 -7.18
C PRO A 82 -7.21 -10.60 -6.24
N LEU A 83 -6.95 -11.09 -5.02
CA LEU A 83 -6.07 -10.42 -4.07
C LEU A 83 -4.64 -10.43 -4.57
N VAL A 84 -4.17 -11.57 -5.11
CA VAL A 84 -2.80 -11.70 -5.60
C VAL A 84 -2.61 -10.90 -6.89
N ILE A 85 -3.59 -10.97 -7.80
CA ILE A 85 -3.59 -10.19 -9.05
C ILE A 85 -3.53 -8.69 -8.74
N SER A 86 -4.46 -8.17 -7.94
CA SER A 86 -4.50 -6.75 -7.58
C SER A 86 -3.24 -6.28 -6.85
N THR A 87 -2.59 -7.18 -6.08
CA THR A 87 -1.32 -6.87 -5.42
C THR A 87 -0.19 -6.71 -6.44
N LEU A 88 -0.07 -7.65 -7.37
CA LEU A 88 0.96 -7.60 -8.42
C LEU A 88 0.77 -6.40 -9.36
N GLU A 89 -0.49 -6.04 -9.68
CA GLU A 89 -0.84 -4.85 -10.45
C GLU A 89 -0.40 -3.57 -9.73
N LYS A 90 -0.74 -3.42 -8.45
CA LYS A 90 -0.30 -2.28 -7.64
C LYS A 90 1.23 -2.17 -7.53
N ILE A 91 1.93 -3.30 -7.43
CA ILE A 91 3.40 -3.32 -7.45
C ILE A 91 3.91 -2.87 -8.84
N ALA A 92 3.25 -3.27 -9.92
CA ALA A 92 3.60 -2.84 -11.27
C ALA A 92 3.40 -1.32 -11.45
N GLU A 93 2.30 -0.76 -10.95
CA GLU A 93 2.01 0.67 -10.94
C GLU A 93 3.09 1.45 -10.18
N ARG A 94 3.39 1.03 -8.93
CA ARG A 94 4.47 1.64 -8.15
C ARG A 94 5.83 1.55 -8.83
N ALA A 95 6.11 0.45 -9.53
CA ALA A 95 7.35 0.30 -10.29
C ALA A 95 7.40 1.24 -11.52
N LYS A 96 6.26 1.57 -12.13
CA LYS A 96 6.16 2.57 -13.21
C LYS A 96 6.34 3.99 -12.65
N GLU A 97 5.67 4.32 -11.55
CA GLU A 97 5.80 5.61 -10.87
C GLU A 97 7.24 5.90 -10.45
N LYS A 98 7.95 4.91 -9.90
CA LYS A 98 9.38 5.01 -9.56
C LYS A 98 10.27 5.32 -10.77
N LYS A 99 9.87 4.90 -11.97
CA LYS A 99 10.60 5.16 -13.22
C LYS A 99 10.14 6.43 -13.92
N ALA A 100 8.98 6.97 -13.57
CA ALA A 100 8.50 8.21 -14.13
C ALA A 100 9.40 9.37 -13.67
N PRO A 101 9.69 10.34 -14.55
CA PRO A 101 10.44 11.52 -14.17
C PRO A 101 9.68 12.28 -13.07
N LYS A 102 10.39 12.62 -11.98
CA LYS A 102 9.83 13.33 -10.82
C LYS A 102 9.16 14.65 -11.20
N ASP A 103 9.56 15.25 -12.32
CA ASP A 103 9.03 16.51 -12.83
C ASP A 103 7.58 16.42 -13.35
N LYS A 104 7.04 15.20 -13.57
CA LYS A 104 5.66 14.96 -13.99
C LYS A 104 4.75 14.45 -12.88
N ALA A 105 5.29 14.20 -11.69
CA ALA A 105 4.47 13.83 -10.55
C ALA A 105 3.77 15.10 -10.06
N ALA A 106 2.44 15.15 -10.21
CA ALA A 106 1.65 16.22 -9.61
C ALA A 106 1.97 16.29 -8.11
N PRO A 107 2.25 17.48 -7.55
CA PRO A 107 2.52 17.62 -6.12
C PRO A 107 1.37 17.01 -5.32
N LEU A 108 1.71 16.20 -4.30
CA LEU A 108 0.71 15.55 -3.44
C LEU A 108 -0.25 16.56 -2.78
N PHE A 109 0.24 17.79 -2.63
CA PHE A 109 -0.50 18.97 -2.22
C PHE A 109 -0.20 20.09 -3.23
N PRO A 110 -1.13 20.41 -4.13
CA PRO A 110 -1.01 21.60 -4.96
C PRO A 110 -0.90 22.83 -4.06
N ASP A 111 0.01 23.76 -4.37
CA ASP A 111 0.19 24.99 -3.58
C ASP A 111 -1.08 25.85 -3.52
N ASP A 112 -2.01 25.67 -4.46
CA ASP A 112 -3.33 26.32 -4.48
C ASP A 112 -4.30 25.78 -3.41
N ASP A 113 -4.11 24.55 -2.93
CA ASP A 113 -4.92 23.93 -1.86
C ASP A 113 -4.37 24.27 -0.46
N ILE A 114 -3.16 24.84 -0.39
CA ILE A 114 -2.61 25.38 0.86
C ILE A 114 -3.37 26.67 1.15
N LEU A 115 -4.32 26.59 2.09
CA LEU A 115 -4.97 27.77 2.68
C LEU A 115 -3.88 28.72 3.18
N LYS A 116 -3.56 29.73 2.37
CA LYS A 116 -2.64 30.80 2.77
C LYS A 116 -3.15 31.34 4.10
N PRO A 117 -2.37 31.31 5.19
CA PRO A 117 -2.78 31.92 6.45
C PRO A 117 -2.78 33.44 6.23
N GLY A 118 -3.83 33.92 5.59
CA GLY A 118 -4.10 35.33 5.46
C GLY A 118 -4.27 35.85 6.87
N SER A 119 -3.34 36.72 7.29
CA SER A 119 -3.56 37.59 8.43
C SER A 119 -5.01 38.12 8.37
N PRO A 120 -5.77 38.05 9.47
CA PRO A 120 -7.20 38.32 9.43
C PRO A 120 -7.41 39.73 8.88
N LYS A 121 -8.01 39.80 7.69
CA LYS A 121 -8.38 41.06 7.05
C LYS A 121 -9.39 41.72 7.97
N LYS A 122 -8.95 42.69 8.78
CA LYS A 122 -9.81 43.45 9.70
C LYS A 122 -10.91 44.11 8.88
N THR A 123 -12.08 43.50 8.84
CA THR A 123 -13.29 44.13 8.32
C THR A 123 -13.66 45.25 9.29
N LYS A 124 -13.51 46.50 8.84
CA LYS A 124 -14.07 47.66 9.53
C LYS A 124 -15.58 47.42 9.65
N LYS A 125 -16.08 47.25 10.88
CA LYS A 125 -17.51 47.23 11.17
C LYS A 125 -18.09 48.60 10.79
N THR A 126 -18.75 48.70 9.65
CA THR A 126 -19.71 49.77 9.39
C THR A 126 -20.99 49.44 10.16
N ALA A 127 -21.31 50.29 11.13
CA ALA A 127 -22.53 50.19 11.90
C ALA A 127 -23.74 50.48 10.99
N LEU A 128 -24.47 49.44 10.60
CA LEU A 128 -25.79 49.57 10.00
C LEU A 128 -26.83 49.58 11.11
N LYS A 129 -27.56 50.69 11.22
CA LYS A 129 -28.69 50.89 12.13
C LYS A 129 -29.72 49.78 11.95
N ALA A 130 -30.07 49.11 13.03
CA ALA A 130 -31.16 48.14 13.07
C ALA A 130 -32.52 48.86 13.11
N THR A 131 -33.40 48.54 12.17
CA THR A 131 -34.86 48.73 12.33
C THR A 131 -35.47 47.43 12.87
N PRO A 132 -36.43 47.49 13.80
CA PRO A 132 -36.96 46.31 14.46
C PRO A 132 -38.09 45.69 13.63
N GLY A 133 -37.96 44.41 13.28
CA GLY A 133 -38.94 43.73 12.43
C GLY A 133 -39.03 42.23 12.69
N LYS A 134 -40.04 41.86 13.48
CA LYS A 134 -40.77 40.58 13.53
C LYS A 134 -40.02 39.28 13.88
N THR A 135 -40.42 38.79 15.05
CA THR A 135 -40.34 37.43 15.57
C THR A 135 -40.67 36.35 14.54
N GLY A 136 -39.63 35.63 14.10
CA GLY A 136 -39.77 34.32 13.47
C GLY A 136 -38.78 33.37 14.13
N LYS A 137 -39.27 32.41 14.93
CA LYS A 137 -38.44 31.36 15.54
C LYS A 137 -37.78 30.55 14.42
N ARG A 138 -36.52 30.85 14.08
CA ARG A 138 -35.70 29.98 13.23
C ARG A 138 -35.48 28.68 13.99
N LYS A 139 -36.10 27.59 13.52
CA LYS A 139 -35.71 26.24 13.93
C LYS A 139 -34.29 26.00 13.42
N VAL A 140 -33.31 26.12 14.31
CA VAL A 140 -31.93 25.73 14.05
C VAL A 140 -31.93 24.21 13.90
N LEU A 141 -31.67 23.71 12.68
CA LEU A 141 -31.43 22.29 12.46
C LEU A 141 -30.22 21.88 13.32
N PRO A 142 -30.25 20.74 14.03
CA PRO A 142 -29.14 20.34 14.88
C PRO A 142 -27.89 20.12 14.02
N GLY A 143 -26.97 21.07 14.03
CA GLY A 143 -25.64 20.89 13.46
C GLY A 143 -24.91 19.78 14.22
N LEU A 144 -24.06 19.04 13.49
CA LEU A 144 -23.12 18.10 14.10
C LEU A 144 -22.30 18.87 15.15
N SER A 145 -22.41 18.46 16.41
CA SER A 145 -21.69 19.07 17.54
C SER A 145 -20.18 19.10 17.25
N ALA A 146 -19.57 20.28 17.33
CA ALA A 146 -18.13 20.47 17.16
C ALA A 146 -17.29 19.74 18.23
N SER A 147 -17.92 19.25 19.29
CA SER A 147 -17.26 18.51 20.36
C SER A 147 -17.81 17.08 20.43
N PRO A 148 -16.94 16.04 20.46
CA PRO A 148 -17.39 14.67 20.65
C PRO A 148 -18.02 14.51 22.04
N LYS A 149 -19.09 13.70 22.14
CA LYS A 149 -19.73 13.38 23.43
C LYS A 149 -18.71 12.63 24.30
N LEU A 150 -18.23 13.29 25.36
CA LEU A 150 -17.41 12.65 26.38
C LEU A 150 -18.27 11.66 27.18
N VAL A 151 -17.99 10.37 27.03
CA VAL A 151 -18.66 9.32 27.80
C VAL A 151 -17.99 9.20 29.17
N LYS A 152 -18.80 9.21 30.24
CA LYS A 152 -18.32 9.00 31.61
C LYS A 152 -17.90 7.54 31.78
N LYS A 153 -16.66 7.28 32.22
CA LYS A 153 -16.18 5.93 32.54
C LYS A 153 -17.01 5.33 33.70
N ARG A 154 -17.53 4.12 33.53
CA ARG A 154 -18.17 3.35 34.61
C ARG A 154 -17.10 2.99 35.64
N LYS A 155 -17.38 3.26 36.92
CA LYS A 155 -16.53 2.80 38.02
C LYS A 155 -16.80 1.31 38.25
N LEU A 156 -15.78 0.48 38.07
CA LEU A 156 -15.80 -0.90 38.53
C LEU A 156 -15.79 -0.89 40.07
N LYS A 157 -16.76 -1.55 40.70
CA LYS A 157 -16.70 -1.82 42.14
C LYS A 157 -15.61 -2.86 42.37
N LYS A 158 -14.75 -2.58 43.36
CA LYS A 158 -13.85 -3.57 43.95
C LYS A 158 -14.66 -4.57 44.77
#